data_AF-A0A024VY20-F1
#
_entry.id   AF-A0A024VY20-F1
#
_cell.length_a   1.000
_cell.length_b   1.000
_cell.length_c   1.000
_cell.angle_alpha   90.00
_cell.angle_beta   90.00
_cell.angle_gamma   90.00
#
_symmetry.space_group_name_H-M   'P 1'
#
loop_
_entity.id
_entity.type
_entity.pdbx_description
1 polymer ?
#
loop_
_entity_poly.entity_id
_entity_poly.type
_entity_poly.pdbx_seq_one_letter_code
_entity_poly.pdbx_strand_id
1 'polypeptide(L)' 'MKLVHFLMKLTNENVTIELKNGTLITGIITAVDIKMNTHMKNVKVVIKNKNIAEYNVNTKQFLSLEHVTIRAYPWIHY' A
#
# COMPACT_ATOMS: atom_id res chain seq x y z
N MET A 1 -17.64 -16.74 4.23
CA MET A 1 -16.22 -16.44 4.55
C MET A 1 -16.05 -14.92 4.60
N LYS A 2 -15.38 -14.36 5.61
CA LYS A 2 -15.12 -12.90 5.66
C LYS A 2 -13.90 -12.54 4.79
N LEU A 3 -13.97 -11.43 4.05
CA LEU A 3 -12.90 -10.95 3.16
C LEU A 3 -11.53 -10.84 3.85
N VAL A 4 -11.52 -10.41 5.12
CA VAL A 4 -10.28 -10.28 5.90
C VAL A 4 -9.48 -11.60 5.99
N HIS A 5 -10.14 -12.75 6.13
CA HIS A 5 -9.45 -14.04 6.19
C HIS A 5 -8.83 -14.45 4.85
N PHE A 6 -9.32 -13.90 3.74
CA PHE A 6 -8.68 -14.05 2.44
C PHE A 6 -7.41 -13.18 2.37
N LEU A 7 -7.50 -11.92 2.79
CA LEU A 7 -6.34 -11.01 2.79
C LEU A 7 -5.21 -11.50 3.70
N MET A 8 -5.54 -12.11 4.85
CA MET A 8 -4.58 -12.75 5.75
C MET A 8 -3.77 -13.88 5.11
N LYS A 9 -4.22 -14.45 3.98
CA LYS A 9 -3.51 -15.52 3.25
C LYS A 9 -2.52 -15.00 2.22
N LEU A 10 -2.47 -13.70 1.96
CA LEU A 10 -1.63 -13.09 0.92
C LEU A 10 -0.16 -12.87 1.35
N THR A 11 0.30 -13.55 2.42
CA THR A 11 1.69 -13.44 2.87
C THR A 11 2.66 -13.92 1.79
N ASN A 12 3.74 -13.17 1.59
CA ASN A 12 4.76 -13.31 0.54
C ASN A 12 4.30 -12.99 -0.89
N GLU A 13 3.06 -12.52 -1.08
CA GLU A 13 2.60 -12.04 -2.38
C GLU A 13 3.11 -10.63 -2.66
N ASN A 14 3.56 -10.39 -3.89
CA ASN A 14 3.92 -9.05 -4.37
C ASN A 14 2.67 -8.37 -4.92
N VAL A 15 2.22 -7.31 -4.25
CA VAL A 15 0.97 -6.63 -4.56
C VAL A 15 1.18 -5.13 -4.77
N THR A 16 0.25 -4.52 -5.50
CA THR A 16 0.11 -3.06 -5.56
C THR A 16 -1.17 -2.64 -4.85
N ILE A 17 -1.05 -1.73 -3.89
CA ILE A 17 -2.15 -1.16 -3.11
C ILE A 17 -2.27 0.33 -3.44
N GLU A 18 -3.45 0.76 -3.88
CA GLU A 18 -3.79 2.18 -4.01
C GLU A 18 -4.38 2.70 -2.69
N LEU A 19 -3.75 3.72 -2.13
CA LEU A 19 -4.27 4.44 -0.97
C LEU A 19 -5.39 5.39 -1.39
N LYS A 20 -6.25 5.78 -0.44
CA LYS A 20 -7.38 6.71 -0.68
C LYS A 20 -6.97 8.07 -1.28
N ASN A 21 -5.73 8.51 -1.04
CA ASN A 21 -5.18 9.74 -1.62
C ASN A 21 -4.60 9.54 -3.03
N GLY A 22 -4.71 8.34 -3.60
CA GLY A 22 -4.17 7.95 -4.90
C GLY A 22 -2.70 7.56 -4.90
N THR A 23 -2.02 7.57 -3.75
CA THR A 23 -0.65 7.05 -3.65
C THR A 23 -0.65 5.54 -3.91
N LEU A 24 0.21 5.07 -4.82
CA LEU A 24 0.40 3.66 -5.12
C LEU A 24 1.56 3.11 -4.30
N ILE A 25 1.37 1.95 -3.67
CA ILE A 25 2.38 1.24 -2.89
C ILE A 25 2.52 -0.16 -3.47
N THR A 26 3.69 -0.50 -3.99
CA THR A 26 4.00 -1.84 -4.51
C THR A 26 5.04 -2.50 -3.62
N GLY A 27 4.81 -3.73 -3.20
CA GLY A 27 5.78 -4.49 -2.40
C GLY A 27 5.26 -5.85 -1.97
N ILE A 28 6.06 -6.55 -1.15
CA ILE A 28 5.76 -7.90 -0.70
C ILE A 28 5.04 -7.84 0.64
N ILE A 29 3.86 -8.45 0.76
CA ILE A 29 3.13 -8.55 2.04
C ILE A 29 3.91 -9.46 2.99
N THR A 30 4.17 -8.98 4.20
CA THR A 30 4.71 -9.79 5.30
C THR A 30 3.60 -10.32 6.20
N ALA A 31 2.58 -9.51 6.48
CA ALA A 31 1.41 -9.91 7.25
C ALA A 31 0.22 -8.98 7.02
N VAL A 32 -1.00 -9.50 7.21
CA VAL A 32 -2.24 -8.72 7.31
C VAL A 32 -2.94 -9.11 8.61
N ASP A 33 -3.37 -8.14 9.41
CA ASP A 33 -4.10 -8.40 10.66
C ASP A 33 -5.64 -8.38 10.49
N ILE A 34 -6.36 -8.71 11.56
CA ILE A 34 -7.84 -8.73 11.55
C ILE A 34 -8.47 -7.34 11.35
N LYS A 35 -7.72 -6.26 11.60
CA LYS A 35 -8.14 -4.88 11.34
C LYS A 35 -7.82 -4.45 9.90
N MET A 36 -7.22 -5.33 9.09
CA MET A 36 -6.70 -5.07 7.74
C MET A 36 -5.50 -4.11 7.71
N ASN A 37 -4.76 -3.96 8.82
CA ASN A 37 -3.44 -3.36 8.72
C ASN A 37 -2.54 -4.30 7.92
N THR A 38 -1.83 -3.75 6.93
CA THR A 38 -1.02 -4.52 6.00
C THR A 38 0.44 -4.12 6.16
N HIS A 39 1.27 -5.08 6.52
CA HIS A 39 2.71 -4.93 6.66
C HIS A 39 3.39 -5.41 5.38
N MET A 40 4.33 -4.63 4.87
CA MET A 40 5.01 -4.90 3.61
C MET A 40 6.51 -4.66 3.73
N LYS A 41 7.28 -5.39 2.91
CA LYS A 41 8.73 -5.21 2.73
C LYS A 41 9.09 -4.97 1.27
N ASN A 42 10.28 -4.44 1.03
CA ASN A 42 10.81 -4.15 -0.31
C ASN A 42 9.83 -3.29 -1.13
N VAL A 43 9.47 -2.14 -0.57
CA VAL A 43 8.33 -1.32 -0.98
C VAL A 43 8.78 -0.17 -1.90
N LYS A 44 8.02 0.05 -2.97
CA LYS A 44 8.11 1.21 -3.85
C LYS A 44 6.83 2.04 -3.73
N VAL A 45 6.97 3.31 -3.40
CA VAL A 45 5.85 4.24 -3.24
C VAL A 45 5.86 5.27 -4.38
N VAL A 46 4.74 5.41 -5.08
CA VAL A 46 4.51 6.43 -6.11
C VAL A 46 3.38 7.33 -5.64
N ILE A 47 3.70 8.59 -5.36
CA ILE A 47 2.73 9.56 -4.84
C ILE A 47 1.97 10.17 -6.02
N LYS A 48 0.63 10.20 -5.95
CA LYS A 48 -0.19 10.89 -6.95
C LYS A 48 0.04 12.40 -6.83
N ASN A 49 0.55 13.00 -7.91
CA ASN A 49 0.88 14.42 -8.02
C ASN A 49 -0.20 15.32 -7.43
N LYS A 50 0.18 16.17 -6.45
CA LYS A 50 -0.63 17.31 -6.02
C LYS A 50 -0.16 18.67 -6.54
N ASN A 51 1.10 18.87 -6.97
CA ASN A 51 1.55 20.12 -7.59
C ASN A 51 3.04 20.12 -8.01
N ILE A 52 3.41 19.49 -9.13
CA ILE A 52 4.74 19.74 -9.73
C ILE A 52 4.55 19.83 -11.24
N ALA A 53 4.68 21.04 -11.77
CA ALA A 53 5.00 21.25 -13.18
C ALA A 53 6.24 20.40 -13.50
N GLU A 54 6.17 19.57 -14.53
CA GLU A 54 7.14 18.50 -14.88
C GLU A 54 6.86 17.12 -14.26
N TYR A 55 5.69 16.56 -14.59
CA TYR A 55 5.57 15.10 -14.65
C TYR A 55 6.39 14.58 -15.84
N ASN A 56 7.65 14.18 -15.61
CA ASN A 56 8.44 13.49 -16.62
C ASN A 56 8.07 11.99 -16.61
N VAL A 57 7.42 11.55 -17.69
CA VAL A 57 6.94 10.17 -17.92
C VAL A 57 8.08 9.13 -17.84
N ASN A 58 9.33 9.56 -18.07
CA ASN A 58 10.51 8.70 -18.15
C ASN A 58 11.25 8.53 -16.82
N THR A 59 10.93 9.33 -15.80
CA THR A 59 11.50 9.21 -14.44
C THR A 59 10.36 9.07 -13.45
N LYS A 60 9.73 7.88 -13.37
CA LYS A 60 8.80 7.59 -12.27
C LYS A 60 9.58 7.69 -10.96
N GLN A 61 9.53 8.84 -10.30
CA GLN A 61 10.18 9.02 -9.02
C GLN A 61 9.38 8.21 -7.98
N PHE A 62 9.98 7.13 -7.50
CA PHE A 62 9.42 6.32 -6.43
C PHE A 62 10.30 6.46 -5.20
N LEU A 63 9.66 6.43 -4.03
CA LEU A 63 10.36 6.29 -2.76
C LEU A 63 10.50 4.80 -2.46
N SER A 64 11.75 4.33 -2.35
CA SER A 64 12.06 2.98 -1.88
C SER A 64 12.08 2.94 -0.36
N LEU A 65 11.38 1.97 0.23
CA LEU A 65 11.32 1.74 1.66
C LEU A 65 11.54 0.27 1.96
N GLU A 66 12.36 -0.02 2.97
CA GLU A 66 12.60 -1.40 3.44
C GLU A 66 11.31 -2.03 3.97
N HIS A 67 10.56 -1.27 4.78
CA HIS A 67 9.33 -1.72 5.43
C HIS A 67 8.29 -0.60 5.47
N VAL A 68 7.01 -0.97 5.28
CA VAL A 68 5.84 -0.07 5.43
C VAL A 68 4.73 -0.81 6.15
N THR A 69 3.98 -0.09 6.99
CA THR A 69 2.69 -0.55 7.50
C THR A 69 1.59 0.38 7.01
N ILE A 70 0.67 -0.15 6.22
CA ILE A 70 -0.56 0.54 5.81
C ILE A 70 -1.60 0.29 6.88
N ARG A 71 -2.06 1.35 7.55
CA ARG A 71 -3.11 1.24 8.56
C ARG A 71 -4.48 1.35 7.91
N ALA A 72 -5.33 0.38 8.19
CA ALA A 72 -6.75 0.50 7.87
C ALA A 72 -7.40 1.41 8.92
N TYR A 73 -8.01 2.51 8.47
CA TYR A 73 -8.87 3.30 9.34
C TYR A 73 -10.22 2.56 9.47
N PRO A 74 -10.66 2.21 10.69
CA PRO A 74 -12.00 1.69 10.89
C PRO A 74 -12.99 2.84 10.66
N TRP A 75 -13.74 2.78 9.57
CA TRP A 75 -14.90 3.66 9.32
C TRP A 75 -16.12 3.16 10.09
N ILE A 76 -15.96 2.79 11.36
CA ILE A 76 -17.05 2.32 12.22
C ILE A 76 -16.86 2.91 13.62
N HIS A 77 -17.23 4.18 13.74
CA HIS A 77 -17.89 4.71 14.94
C HIS A 77 -19.18 5.38 14.45
N TYR A 78 -20.15 4.57 14.05
CA TYR A 78 -21.58 4.92 13.98
C TYR A 78 -22.36 3.65 14.32
#